data_AF-A0A292RY43-F1
#
_entry.id   AF-A0A292RY43-F1
#
_cell.length_a   1.000
_cell.length_b   1.000
_cell.length_c   1.000
_cell.angle_alpha   90.00
_cell.angle_beta   90.00
_cell.angle_gamma   90.00
#
_symmetry.space_group_name_H-M   'P 1'
#
loop_
_entity.id
_entity.type
_entity.pdbx_description
1 polymer ?
#
loop_
_entity_poly.entity_id
_entity_poly.type
_entity_poly.pdbx_seq_one_letter_code
_entity_poly.pdbx_strand_id
1 'polypeptide(L)'
;MKLLLKMGKQSDIFQSAYANFSRRCLRPNPEILSAKSDYIEIRDMFVHGGMVEDFCNRTVKLSDELKLNGNGRLSDLLINELSKLCVNFNMHAKAEELLHIALENSRKKNDGLHELARLTDLEYLYKNLNYRKDLFNILKQKKECCKRVIADYEQNVKNYDSILKKPTPKEGVQTQLAFTYSDLAHMLERRKPQDAVNLYTKSKNIYEGLGKERETAYLTERIRRLQERYNKLALNT
;
A
#
# COMPACT_ATOMS: atom_id res chain seq x y z
N MET A 1 36.34 12.34 24.74
CA MET A 1 35.65 11.69 25.89
C MET A 1 34.22 12.18 26.13
N LYS A 2 33.94 13.47 26.35
CA LYS A 2 32.57 13.95 26.66
C LYS A 2 31.51 13.66 25.58
N LEU A 3 31.89 13.69 24.29
CA LEU A 3 31.00 13.35 23.17
C LEU A 3 30.68 11.84 23.12
N LEU A 4 31.68 10.97 23.29
CA LEU A 4 31.50 9.52 23.37
C LEU A 4 30.63 9.11 24.58
N LEU A 5 30.81 9.77 25.73
CA LEU A 5 29.96 9.57 26.92
C LEU A 5 28.50 10.04 26.71
N LYS A 6 28.27 11.12 25.95
CA LYS A 6 26.91 11.57 25.58
C LYS A 6 26.25 10.61 24.60
N MET A 7 26.99 10.13 23.58
CA MET A 7 26.48 9.15 22.62
C MET A 7 26.17 7.80 23.27
N GLY A 8 26.99 7.34 24.22
CA GLY A 8 26.73 6.11 24.99
C GLY A 8 25.43 6.18 25.80
N LYS A 9 25.24 7.26 26.57
CA LYS A 9 23.99 7.47 27.34
C LYS A 9 22.74 7.59 26.47
N GLN A 10 22.88 8.20 25.29
CA GLN A 10 21.76 8.34 24.36
C GLN A 10 21.39 6.98 23.72
N SER A 11 22.38 6.15 23.38
CA SER A 11 22.15 4.76 22.95
C SER A 11 21.41 3.92 24.00
N ASP A 12 21.77 4.07 25.28
CA ASP A 12 21.13 3.34 26.39
C ASP A 12 19.65 3.70 26.55
N ILE A 13 19.27 4.96 26.32
CA ILE A 13 17.88 5.44 26.39
C ILE A 13 17.04 4.76 25.30
N PHE A 14 17.50 4.78 24.04
CA PHE A 14 16.80 4.14 22.92
C PHE A 14 16.64 2.63 23.15
N GLN A 15 17.70 1.98 23.59
CA GLN A 15 17.69 0.55 23.87
C GLN A 15 16.70 0.20 24.99
N SER A 16 16.72 0.94 26.11
CA SER A 16 15.82 0.72 27.24
C SER A 16 14.36 0.99 26.87
N ALA A 17 14.09 2.10 26.18
CA ALA A 17 12.74 2.46 25.73
C ALA A 17 12.16 1.39 24.80
N TYR A 18 12.93 0.96 23.80
CA TYR A 18 12.50 -0.08 22.87
C TYR A 18 12.31 -1.42 23.57
N ALA A 19 13.22 -1.82 24.46
CA ALA A 19 13.10 -3.07 25.21
C ALA A 19 11.85 -3.11 26.11
N ASN A 20 11.46 -1.98 26.70
CA ASN A 20 10.20 -1.86 27.44
C ASN A 20 8.99 -2.05 26.52
N PHE A 21 8.99 -1.39 25.36
CA PHE A 21 7.96 -1.54 24.34
C PHE A 21 7.81 -2.99 23.86
N SER A 22 8.91 -3.62 23.44
CA SER A 22 8.92 -5.04 23.03
C SER A 22 8.35 -5.95 24.12
N ARG A 23 8.78 -5.76 25.39
CA ARG A 23 8.24 -6.54 26.51
C ARG A 23 6.75 -6.37 26.69
N ARG A 24 6.19 -5.18 26.47
CA ARG A 24 4.73 -4.95 26.54
C ARG A 24 4.00 -5.64 25.39
N CYS A 25 4.53 -5.56 24.18
CA CYS A 25 3.97 -6.26 23.01
C CYS A 25 3.99 -7.78 23.15
N LEU A 26 5.01 -8.34 23.81
CA LEU A 26 5.18 -9.79 23.97
C LEU A 26 4.43 -10.38 25.18
N ARG A 27 3.67 -9.57 25.93
CA ARG A 27 2.80 -10.10 27.01
C ARG A 27 1.71 -11.01 26.42
N PRO A 28 1.21 -11.99 27.20
CA PRO A 28 0.00 -12.71 26.83
C PRO A 28 -1.16 -11.72 26.64
N ASN A 29 -1.82 -11.76 25.48
CA ASN A 29 -2.96 -10.89 25.12
C ASN A 29 -2.68 -9.39 25.26
N PRO A 30 -1.72 -8.82 24.51
CA PRO A 30 -1.45 -7.40 24.60
C PRO A 30 -2.62 -6.61 24.02
N GLU A 31 -2.97 -5.50 24.67
CA GLU A 31 -3.98 -4.60 24.16
C GLU A 31 -3.44 -3.86 22.92
N ILE A 32 -4.09 -4.06 21.78
CA ILE A 32 -3.59 -3.59 20.48
C ILE A 32 -3.60 -2.06 20.39
N LEU A 33 -4.60 -1.40 21.01
CA LEU A 33 -4.68 0.06 21.06
C LEU A 33 -3.50 0.65 21.83
N SER A 34 -3.22 0.12 23.04
CA SER A 34 -2.07 0.53 23.83
C SER A 34 -0.75 0.27 23.09
N ALA A 35 -0.58 -0.92 22.48
CA ALA A 35 0.61 -1.24 21.71
C ALA A 35 0.82 -0.30 20.51
N LYS A 36 -0.27 0.16 19.89
CA LYS A 36 -0.21 1.14 18.79
C LYS A 36 0.20 2.54 19.28
N SER A 37 -0.34 3.00 20.40
CA SER A 37 0.07 4.27 21.00
C SER A 37 1.55 4.25 21.39
N ASP A 38 1.98 3.18 22.06
CA ASP A 38 3.39 2.97 22.39
C ASP A 38 4.28 2.96 21.15
N TYR A 39 3.86 2.28 20.08
CA TYR A 39 4.60 2.24 18.82
C TYR A 39 4.83 3.65 18.28
N ILE A 40 3.81 4.51 18.30
CA ILE A 40 3.92 5.90 17.83
C ILE A 40 4.93 6.68 18.66
N GLU A 41 4.83 6.60 20.00
CA GLU A 41 5.75 7.31 20.91
C GLU A 41 7.21 6.86 20.72
N ILE A 42 7.46 5.55 20.65
CA ILE A 42 8.80 5.01 20.47
C ILE A 42 9.32 5.33 19.07
N ARG A 43 8.50 5.18 18.03
CA ARG A 43 8.86 5.57 16.66
C ARG A 43 9.31 7.02 16.62
N ASP A 44 8.51 7.92 17.20
CA ASP A 44 8.80 9.35 17.18
C ASP A 44 10.12 9.63 17.92
N MET A 45 10.37 8.98 19.05
CA MET A 45 11.66 9.07 19.74
C MET A 45 12.84 8.73 18.80
N PHE A 46 12.78 7.59 18.11
CA PHE A 46 13.84 7.15 17.19
C PHE A 46 13.97 8.05 15.96
N VAL A 47 12.84 8.54 15.41
CA VAL A 47 12.82 9.48 14.28
C VAL A 47 13.52 10.78 14.66
N HIS A 48 13.17 11.40 15.78
CA HIS A 48 13.82 12.63 16.26
C HIS A 48 15.30 12.41 16.59
N GLY A 49 15.68 11.18 16.95
CA GLY A 49 17.05 10.76 17.16
C GLY A 49 17.86 10.47 15.90
N GLY A 50 17.26 10.49 14.71
CA GLY A 50 17.92 10.07 13.46
C GLY A 50 18.20 8.56 13.38
N MET A 51 17.56 7.74 14.22
CA MET A 51 17.80 6.30 14.37
C MET A 51 16.72 5.45 13.68
N VAL A 52 16.14 5.94 12.59
CA VAL A 52 15.00 5.30 11.90
C VAL A 52 15.34 3.90 11.44
N GLU A 53 16.54 3.67 10.91
CA GLU A 53 16.93 2.34 10.44
C GLU A 53 17.04 1.31 11.58
N ASP A 54 17.58 1.71 12.73
CA ASP A 54 17.65 0.85 13.92
C ASP A 54 16.24 0.51 14.44
N PHE A 55 15.35 1.51 14.50
CA PHE A 55 13.94 1.28 14.83
C PHE A 55 13.28 0.27 13.89
N CYS A 56 13.51 0.40 12.58
CA CYS A 56 12.99 -0.52 11.58
C CYS A 56 13.52 -1.95 11.81
N ASN A 57 14.83 -2.11 11.97
CA ASN A 57 15.44 -3.42 12.17
C ASN A 57 14.92 -4.12 13.43
N ARG A 58 14.77 -3.38 14.53
CA ARG A 58 14.22 -3.92 15.78
C ARG A 58 12.74 -4.29 15.65
N THR A 59 11.97 -3.49 14.92
CA THR A 59 10.53 -3.73 14.73
C THR A 59 10.23 -4.92 13.84
N VAL A 60 11.06 -5.17 12.83
CA VAL A 60 10.99 -6.42 12.06
C VAL A 60 11.21 -7.62 12.96
N LYS A 61 12.27 -7.62 13.77
CA LYS A 61 12.56 -8.71 14.72
C LYS A 61 11.41 -8.93 15.72
N LEU A 62 10.89 -7.86 16.30
CA LEU A 62 9.74 -7.93 17.21
C LEU A 62 8.50 -8.51 16.52
N SER A 63 8.24 -8.11 15.27
CA SER A 63 7.15 -8.67 14.47
C SER A 63 7.29 -10.17 14.26
N ASP A 64 8.51 -10.66 13.98
CA ASP A 64 8.75 -12.10 13.81
C ASP A 64 8.53 -12.86 15.11
N GLU A 65 9.01 -12.33 16.24
CA GLU A 65 8.76 -12.90 17.57
C GLU A 65 7.27 -12.94 17.92
N LEU A 66 6.53 -11.88 17.58
CA LEU A 66 5.07 -11.83 17.77
C LEU A 66 4.36 -12.92 16.97
N LYS A 67 4.78 -13.19 15.74
CA LYS A 67 4.23 -14.30 14.93
C LYS A 67 4.50 -15.65 15.57
N LEU A 68 5.74 -15.89 16.03
CA LEU A 68 6.12 -17.14 16.70
C LEU A 68 5.31 -17.37 17.99
N ASN A 69 4.99 -16.29 18.71
CA ASN A 69 4.19 -16.34 19.93
C ASN A 69 2.66 -16.34 19.68
N GLY A 70 2.22 -16.52 18.42
CA GLY A 70 0.81 -16.60 18.05
C GLY A 70 0.09 -15.25 17.95
N ASN A 71 0.78 -14.13 18.11
CA ASN A 71 0.22 -12.78 17.99
C ASN A 71 0.42 -12.18 16.60
N GLY A 72 -0.10 -12.88 15.59
CA GLY A 72 -0.02 -12.45 14.19
C GLY A 72 -0.74 -11.11 13.92
N ARG A 73 -1.77 -10.78 14.70
CA ARG A 73 -2.53 -9.52 14.54
C ARG A 73 -1.67 -8.29 14.86
N LEU A 74 -0.95 -8.30 15.98
CA LEU A 74 -0.05 -7.19 16.32
C LEU A 74 1.16 -7.15 15.39
N SER A 75 1.72 -8.29 15.02
CA SER A 75 2.80 -8.36 14.03
C SER A 75 2.42 -7.68 12.71
N ASP A 76 1.25 -8.01 12.14
CA ASP A 76 0.80 -7.44 10.88
C ASP A 76 0.57 -5.92 10.98
N LEU A 77 0.08 -5.44 12.13
CA LEU A 77 -0.03 -4.01 12.40
C LEU A 77 1.34 -3.33 12.36
N LEU A 78 2.34 -3.89 13.04
CA LEU A 78 3.68 -3.30 13.09
C LEU A 78 4.32 -3.26 11.71
N ILE A 79 4.24 -4.35 10.93
CA ILE A 79 4.74 -4.37 9.55
C ILE A 79 4.03 -3.33 8.66
N ASN A 80 2.72 -3.18 8.82
CA ASN A 80 1.93 -2.19 8.09
C ASN A 80 2.30 -0.75 8.43
N GLU A 81 2.60 -0.44 9.69
CA GLU A 81 3.05 0.90 10.08
C GLU A 81 4.51 1.13 9.69
N LEU A 82 5.32 0.09 9.68
CA LEU A 82 6.74 0.19 9.31
C LEU A 82 6.93 0.43 7.82
N SER A 83 6.15 -0.23 6.96
CA SER A 83 6.23 0.00 5.51
C SER A 83 5.98 1.47 5.14
N LYS A 84 4.97 2.12 5.76
CA LYS A 84 4.68 3.55 5.58
C LYS A 84 5.83 4.44 6.07
N LEU A 85 6.42 4.09 7.22
CA LEU A 85 7.58 4.82 7.74
C LEU A 85 8.74 4.75 6.73
N CYS A 86 9.04 3.56 6.21
CA CYS A 86 10.10 3.38 5.22
C CYS A 86 9.85 4.18 3.93
N VAL A 87 8.59 4.28 3.46
CA VAL A 87 8.24 5.15 2.32
C VAL A 87 8.56 6.61 2.64
N ASN A 88 8.15 7.11 3.81
CA ASN A 88 8.35 8.51 4.20
C ASN A 88 9.82 8.91 4.36
N PHE A 89 10.69 7.95 4.69
CA PHE A 89 12.13 8.16 4.87
C PHE A 89 12.96 7.69 3.68
N ASN A 90 12.35 7.47 2.50
CA ASN A 90 13.02 7.05 1.26
C ASN A 90 13.83 5.75 1.39
N MET A 91 13.46 4.87 2.33
CA MET A 91 14.07 3.55 2.50
C MET A 91 13.45 2.54 1.51
N HIS A 92 13.55 2.83 0.21
CA HIS A 92 12.72 2.22 -0.83
C HIS A 92 12.77 0.69 -0.88
N ALA A 93 13.96 0.08 -0.82
CA ALA A 93 14.10 -1.38 -0.87
C ALA A 93 13.40 -2.07 0.32
N LYS A 94 13.59 -1.53 1.53
CA LYS A 94 12.94 -2.04 2.73
C LYS A 94 11.43 -1.76 2.73
N ALA A 95 11.00 -0.61 2.22
CA ALA A 95 9.58 -0.30 2.05
C ALA A 95 8.92 -1.34 1.13
N GLU A 96 9.54 -1.64 -0.01
CA GLU A 96 9.05 -2.63 -0.96
C GLU A 96 8.93 -4.03 -0.33
N GLU A 97 9.99 -4.49 0.34
CA GLU A 97 9.99 -5.78 1.06
C GLU A 97 8.83 -5.88 2.07
N LEU A 98 8.69 -4.88 2.94
CA LEU A 98 7.65 -4.85 3.96
C LEU A 98 6.24 -4.76 3.37
N LEU A 99 6.07 -4.04 2.26
CA LEU A 99 4.80 -3.96 1.54
C LEU A 99 4.40 -5.31 0.94
N HIS A 100 5.34 -6.08 0.38
CA HIS A 100 5.06 -7.43 -0.11
C HIS A 100 4.71 -8.40 1.01
N ILE A 101 5.40 -8.32 2.15
CA ILE A 101 5.05 -9.12 3.35
C ILE A 101 3.63 -8.79 3.81
N ALA A 102 3.29 -7.49 3.91
CA ALA A 102 1.96 -7.06 4.33
C ALA A 102 0.86 -7.44 3.32
N LEU A 103 1.17 -7.37 2.02
CA LEU A 103 0.28 -7.80 0.94
C LEU A 103 -0.06 -9.29 1.09
N GLU A 104 0.93 -10.12 1.32
CA GLU A 104 0.76 -11.56 1.49
C GLU A 104 -0.03 -11.90 2.76
N ASN A 105 0.21 -11.20 3.88
CA ASN A 105 -0.57 -11.41 5.10
C ASN A 105 -2.04 -11.04 4.90
N SER A 106 -2.33 -9.96 4.15
CA SER A 106 -3.70 -9.55 3.82
C SER A 106 -4.41 -10.59 2.95
N ARG A 107 -3.70 -11.19 1.98
CA ARG A 107 -4.23 -12.27 1.13
C ARG A 107 -4.58 -13.52 1.93
N LYS A 108 -3.67 -13.97 2.81
CA LYS A 108 -3.90 -15.14 3.67
C LYS A 108 -5.12 -14.99 4.57
N LYS A 109 -5.44 -13.75 4.97
CA LYS A 109 -6.59 -13.42 5.81
C LYS A 109 -7.88 -13.14 5.02
N ASN A 110 -7.84 -13.19 3.68
CA ASN A 110 -8.94 -12.76 2.82
C ASN A 110 -9.44 -11.34 3.16
N ASP A 111 -8.51 -10.44 3.47
CA ASP A 111 -8.78 -9.02 3.70
C ASP A 111 -8.47 -8.22 2.42
N GLY A 112 -9.45 -8.18 1.52
CA GLY A 112 -9.28 -7.54 0.21
C GLY A 112 -9.13 -6.01 0.30
N LEU A 113 -9.59 -5.37 1.38
CA LEU A 113 -9.44 -3.93 1.57
C LEU A 113 -8.02 -3.55 2.00
N HIS A 114 -7.40 -4.34 2.90
CA HIS A 114 -5.98 -4.16 3.20
C HIS A 114 -5.09 -4.61 2.03
N GLU A 115 -5.45 -5.66 1.30
CA GLU A 115 -4.75 -6.04 0.07
C GLU A 115 -4.73 -4.88 -0.93
N LEU A 116 -5.88 -4.24 -1.18
CA LEU A 116 -5.99 -3.09 -2.06
C LEU A 116 -5.18 -1.88 -1.57
N ALA A 117 -5.13 -1.65 -0.26
CA ALA A 117 -4.30 -0.59 0.32
C ALA A 117 -2.81 -0.85 0.04
N ARG A 118 -2.32 -2.07 0.25
CA ARG A 118 -0.91 -2.44 -0.02
C ARG A 118 -0.56 -2.36 -1.51
N LEU A 119 -1.46 -2.76 -2.40
CA LEU A 119 -1.27 -2.59 -3.85
C LEU A 119 -1.19 -1.11 -4.24
N THR A 120 -1.94 -0.23 -3.56
CA THR A 120 -1.87 1.22 -3.79
C THR A 120 -0.56 1.82 -3.28
N ASP A 121 -0.07 1.35 -2.13
CA ASP A 121 1.23 1.76 -1.59
C ASP A 121 2.38 1.34 -2.54
N LEU A 122 2.34 0.11 -3.08
CA LEU A 122 3.31 -0.37 -4.09
C LEU A 122 3.21 0.40 -5.42
N GLU A 123 1.99 0.72 -5.87
CA GLU A 123 1.78 1.55 -7.06
C GLU A 123 2.44 2.92 -6.90
N TYR A 124 2.25 3.57 -5.75
CA TYR A 124 2.89 4.85 -5.43
C TYR A 124 4.42 4.74 -5.44
N LEU A 125 4.97 3.70 -4.79
CA LEU A 125 6.41 3.45 -4.75
C LEU A 125 6.99 3.28 -6.16
N TYR A 126 6.40 2.41 -7.00
CA TYR A 126 6.90 2.15 -8.34
C TYR A 126 6.71 3.30 -9.32
N LYS A 127 5.66 4.13 -9.14
CA LYS A 127 5.51 5.40 -9.88
C LYS A 127 6.67 6.35 -9.58
N ASN A 128 7.02 6.53 -8.30
CA ASN A 128 8.10 7.43 -7.90
C ASN A 128 9.49 6.95 -8.32
N LEU A 129 9.72 5.64 -8.33
CA LEU A 129 10.99 5.05 -8.75
C LEU A 129 11.09 4.82 -10.27
N ASN A 130 10.02 5.10 -11.02
CA ASN A 130 9.92 4.84 -12.45
C ASN A 130 10.13 3.35 -12.83
N TYR A 131 9.72 2.42 -11.96
CA TYR A 131 9.82 0.97 -12.18
C TYR A 131 8.65 0.47 -13.02
N ARG A 132 8.69 0.77 -14.33
CA ARG A 132 7.56 0.54 -15.25
C ARG A 132 7.06 -0.90 -15.32
N LYS A 133 7.95 -1.90 -15.26
CA LYS A 133 7.56 -3.31 -15.36
C LYS A 133 6.77 -3.75 -14.12
N ASP A 134 7.28 -3.40 -12.94
CA ASP A 134 6.69 -3.75 -11.66
C ASP A 134 5.39 -2.96 -11.42
N LEU A 135 5.36 -1.69 -11.82
CA LEU A 135 4.13 -0.89 -11.85
C LEU A 135 3.04 -1.57 -12.68
N PHE A 136 3.35 -2.04 -13.90
CA PHE A 136 2.38 -2.73 -14.75
C PHE A 136 1.84 -4.00 -14.07
N ASN A 137 2.72 -4.77 -13.42
CA ASN A 137 2.35 -5.99 -12.71
C ASN A 137 1.45 -5.71 -11.50
N ILE A 138 1.76 -4.67 -10.71
CA ILE A 138 0.93 -4.26 -9.57
C ILE A 138 -0.42 -3.72 -10.02
N LEU A 139 -0.48 -2.91 -11.08
CA LEU A 139 -1.75 -2.42 -11.62
C LEU A 139 -2.65 -3.57 -12.10
N LYS A 140 -2.08 -4.63 -12.70
CA LYS A 140 -2.86 -5.84 -13.04
C LYS A 140 -3.43 -6.52 -11.80
N GLN A 141 -2.64 -6.67 -10.74
CA GLN A 141 -3.09 -7.26 -9.48
C GLN A 141 -4.16 -6.40 -8.81
N LYS A 142 -3.94 -5.07 -8.75
CA LYS A 142 -4.87 -4.08 -8.20
C LYS A 142 -6.23 -4.13 -8.90
N LYS A 143 -6.24 -4.21 -10.23
CA LYS A 143 -7.46 -4.34 -11.03
C LYS A 143 -8.27 -5.59 -10.65
N GLU A 144 -7.63 -6.76 -10.55
CA GLU A 144 -8.34 -7.98 -10.14
C GLU A 144 -8.78 -7.93 -8.67
N CYS A 145 -7.96 -7.34 -7.79
CA CYS A 145 -8.32 -7.13 -6.39
C CYS A 145 -9.56 -6.24 -6.26
N CYS A 146 -9.59 -5.08 -6.93
CA CYS A 146 -10.77 -4.20 -6.95
C CYS A 146 -12.03 -4.93 -7.42
N LYS A 147 -11.95 -5.71 -8.51
CA LYS A 147 -13.09 -6.46 -9.04
C LYS A 147 -13.66 -7.43 -7.99
N ARG A 148 -12.78 -8.20 -7.33
CA ARG A 148 -13.16 -9.14 -6.27
C ARG A 148 -13.75 -8.42 -5.05
N VAL A 149 -13.13 -7.33 -4.60
CA VAL A 149 -13.65 -6.52 -3.48
C VAL A 149 -15.01 -5.92 -3.80
N ILE A 150 -15.26 -5.47 -5.03
CA ILE A 150 -16.57 -4.92 -5.43
C ILE A 150 -17.64 -6.00 -5.47
N ALA A 151 -17.30 -7.20 -5.96
CA ALA A 151 -18.22 -8.33 -6.02
C ALA A 151 -18.69 -8.76 -4.63
N ASP A 152 -17.76 -8.86 -3.67
CA ASP A 152 -18.02 -9.34 -2.32
C ASP A 152 -17.83 -8.25 -1.26
N TYR A 153 -18.29 -7.02 -1.54
CA TYR A 153 -17.97 -5.85 -0.73
C TYR A 153 -18.36 -5.98 0.74
N GLU A 154 -19.57 -6.45 1.02
CA GLU A 154 -20.06 -6.62 2.40
C GLU A 154 -19.23 -7.63 3.19
N GLN A 155 -18.76 -8.70 2.56
CA GLN A 155 -17.89 -9.66 3.22
C GLN A 155 -16.50 -9.08 3.49
N ASN A 156 -15.96 -8.29 2.55
CA ASN A 156 -14.69 -7.60 2.75
C ASN A 156 -14.78 -6.55 3.87
N VAL A 157 -15.91 -5.87 4.03
CA VAL A 157 -16.15 -4.96 5.17
C VAL A 157 -16.16 -5.71 6.49
N LYS A 158 -16.78 -6.90 6.57
CA LYS A 158 -16.77 -7.72 7.79
C LYS A 158 -15.37 -8.22 8.16
N ASN A 159 -14.54 -8.50 7.16
CA ASN A 159 -13.16 -8.97 7.35
C ASN A 159 -12.18 -7.83 7.65
N TYR A 160 -12.60 -6.57 7.49
CA TYR A 160 -11.71 -5.41 7.60
C TYR A 160 -11.26 -5.18 9.04
N ASP A 161 -10.03 -5.60 9.34
CA ASP A 161 -9.45 -5.50 10.68
C ASP A 161 -8.62 -4.21 10.83
N SER A 162 -9.30 -3.06 10.89
CA SER A 162 -8.68 -1.77 11.20
C SER A 162 -9.17 -1.18 12.50
N ILE A 163 -8.24 -0.63 13.26
CA ILE A 163 -8.50 -0.09 14.60
C ILE A 163 -9.11 1.31 14.55
N LEU A 164 -8.73 2.13 13.58
CA LEU A 164 -9.09 3.56 13.53
C LEU A 164 -9.76 3.99 12.23
N LYS A 165 -9.49 3.28 11.13
CA LYS A 165 -10.00 3.68 9.83
C LYS A 165 -11.30 2.95 9.56
N LYS A 166 -12.22 3.64 8.90
CA LYS A 166 -13.39 3.01 8.29
C LYS A 166 -12.97 2.33 6.99
N PRO A 167 -13.62 1.24 6.59
CA PRO A 167 -13.37 0.61 5.30
C PRO A 167 -13.63 1.61 4.16
N THR A 168 -12.85 1.52 3.10
CA THR A 168 -13.05 2.32 1.89
C THR A 168 -14.44 2.01 1.31
N PRO A 169 -15.31 3.01 1.08
CA PRO A 169 -16.65 2.78 0.55
C PRO A 169 -16.61 2.09 -0.83
N LYS A 170 -17.66 1.34 -1.19
CA LYS A 170 -17.74 0.60 -2.46
C LYS A 170 -17.50 1.50 -3.67
N GLU A 171 -18.09 2.69 -3.69
CA GLU A 171 -17.87 3.72 -4.72
C GLU A 171 -16.40 4.17 -4.81
N GLY A 172 -15.71 4.23 -3.65
CA GLY A 172 -14.28 4.50 -3.59
C GLY A 172 -13.46 3.38 -4.23
N VAL A 173 -13.85 2.12 -4.04
CA VAL A 173 -13.21 0.97 -4.71
C VAL A 173 -13.49 0.97 -6.22
N GLN A 174 -14.72 1.31 -6.64
CA GLN A 174 -15.08 1.46 -8.06
C GLN A 174 -14.26 2.57 -8.72
N THR A 175 -14.11 3.71 -8.04
CA THR A 175 -13.26 4.82 -8.50
C THR A 175 -11.81 4.37 -8.67
N GLN A 176 -11.25 3.62 -7.72
CA GLN A 176 -9.90 3.05 -7.85
C GLN A 176 -9.78 2.07 -9.01
N LEU A 177 -10.82 1.26 -9.29
CA LEU A 177 -10.84 0.37 -10.44
C LEU A 177 -10.80 1.15 -11.76
N ALA A 178 -11.57 2.23 -11.88
CA ALA A 178 -11.57 3.09 -13.06
C ALA A 178 -10.19 3.72 -13.29
N PHE A 179 -9.58 4.30 -12.25
CA PHE A 179 -8.21 4.81 -12.32
C PHE A 179 -7.21 3.73 -12.76
N THR A 180 -7.29 2.54 -12.18
CA THR A 180 -6.40 1.42 -12.53
C THR A 180 -6.55 1.00 -14.00
N TYR A 181 -7.78 0.98 -14.52
CA TYR A 181 -8.03 0.74 -15.94
C TYR A 181 -7.38 1.81 -16.83
N SER A 182 -7.54 3.09 -16.48
CA SER A 182 -6.92 4.20 -17.22
C SER A 182 -5.39 4.14 -17.20
N ASP A 183 -4.77 3.82 -16.06
CA ASP A 183 -3.33 3.71 -15.95
C ASP A 183 -2.77 2.56 -16.79
N LEU A 184 -3.41 1.38 -16.75
CA LEU A 184 -3.06 0.25 -17.61
C LEU A 184 -3.22 0.61 -19.10
N ALA A 185 -4.30 1.30 -19.46
CA ALA A 185 -4.54 1.74 -20.82
C ALA A 185 -3.42 2.67 -21.31
N HIS A 186 -3.07 3.69 -20.50
CA HIS A 186 -2.01 4.63 -20.80
C HIS A 186 -0.66 3.94 -21.05
N MET A 187 -0.32 2.91 -20.27
CA MET A 187 0.90 2.13 -20.45
C MET A 187 0.91 1.30 -21.75
N LEU A 188 -0.27 1.00 -22.31
CA LEU A 188 -0.43 0.16 -23.50
C LEU A 188 -0.64 0.94 -24.79
N GLU A 189 -1.00 2.23 -24.75
CA GLU A 189 -1.38 3.03 -25.93
C GLU A 189 -0.44 2.89 -27.13
N ARG A 190 0.87 2.86 -26.89
CA ARG A 190 1.87 2.79 -27.96
C ARG A 190 2.05 1.39 -28.54
N ARG A 191 1.89 0.35 -27.72
CA ARG A 191 2.25 -1.04 -28.08
C ARG A 191 1.03 -1.88 -28.46
N LYS A 192 -0.09 -1.63 -27.79
CA LYS A 192 -1.35 -2.36 -27.93
C LYS A 192 -2.52 -1.36 -27.87
N PRO A 193 -2.70 -0.52 -28.91
CA PRO A 193 -3.69 0.56 -28.91
C PRO A 193 -5.12 0.04 -28.76
N GLN A 194 -5.46 -1.10 -29.36
CA GLN A 194 -6.79 -1.71 -29.22
C GLN A 194 -7.08 -2.16 -27.79
N ASP A 195 -6.09 -2.77 -27.11
CA ASP A 195 -6.21 -3.15 -25.71
C ASP A 195 -6.36 -1.90 -24.82
N ALA A 196 -5.64 -0.82 -25.12
CA ALA A 196 -5.76 0.45 -24.41
C ALA A 196 -7.15 1.07 -24.58
N VAL A 197 -7.72 1.07 -25.80
CA VAL A 197 -9.11 1.51 -26.04
C VAL A 197 -10.08 0.69 -25.18
N ASN A 198 -9.96 -0.64 -25.17
CA ASN A 198 -10.84 -1.51 -24.39
C ASN A 198 -10.77 -1.21 -22.89
N LEU A 199 -9.58 -0.92 -22.36
CA LEU A 199 -9.38 -0.55 -20.96
C LEU A 199 -9.94 0.85 -20.65
N TYR A 200 -9.72 1.84 -21.51
CA TYR A 200 -10.32 3.16 -21.35
C TYR A 200 -11.85 3.10 -21.39
N THR A 201 -12.44 2.29 -22.26
CA THR A 201 -13.90 2.10 -22.30
C THR A 201 -14.42 1.52 -20.98
N LYS A 202 -13.72 0.54 -20.39
CA LYS A 202 -14.08 0.01 -19.06
C LYS A 202 -14.00 1.06 -17.96
N SER A 203 -12.96 1.89 -17.97
CA SER A 203 -12.82 3.02 -17.05
C SER A 203 -13.97 4.03 -17.20
N LYS A 204 -14.28 4.40 -18.45
CA LYS A 204 -15.36 5.34 -18.80
C LYS A 204 -16.70 4.86 -18.29
N ASN A 205 -17.06 3.59 -18.55
CA ASN A 205 -18.34 3.03 -18.13
C ASN A 205 -18.51 3.03 -16.60
N ILE A 206 -17.42 2.85 -15.84
CA ILE A 206 -17.46 2.96 -14.37
C ILE A 206 -17.72 4.41 -13.96
N TYR A 207 -17.00 5.37 -14.54
CA TYR A 207 -17.22 6.79 -14.25
C TYR A 207 -18.61 7.28 -14.64
N GLU A 208 -19.15 6.82 -15.77
CA GLU A 208 -20.54 7.07 -16.18
C GLU A 208 -21.53 6.56 -15.13
N GLY A 209 -21.37 5.31 -14.67
CA GLY A 209 -22.23 4.73 -13.63
C GLY A 209 -22.11 5.41 -12.26
N LEU A 210 -21.01 6.12 -12.00
CA LEU A 210 -20.77 6.91 -10.79
C LEU A 210 -21.17 8.40 -10.94
N GLY A 211 -21.72 8.82 -12.08
CA GLY A 211 -22.07 10.22 -12.33
C GLY A 211 -20.86 11.16 -12.44
N LYS A 212 -19.68 10.63 -12.80
CA LYS A 212 -18.43 11.39 -12.94
C LYS A 212 -18.30 11.93 -14.38
N GLU A 213 -19.09 12.96 -14.69
CA GLU A 213 -19.23 13.50 -16.05
C GLU A 213 -17.91 14.02 -16.65
N ARG A 214 -17.08 14.69 -15.83
CA ARG A 214 -15.80 15.24 -16.27
C ARG A 214 -14.84 14.15 -16.73
N GLU A 215 -14.70 13.10 -15.93
CA GLU A 215 -13.84 11.94 -16.21
C GLU A 215 -14.36 11.17 -17.42
N THR A 216 -15.69 11.04 -17.54
CA THR A 216 -16.36 10.43 -18.70
C THR A 216 -16.05 11.17 -19.99
N ALA A 217 -16.21 12.49 -20.01
CA ALA A 217 -15.93 13.32 -21.18
C ALA A 217 -14.45 13.24 -21.58
N TYR A 218 -13.55 13.29 -20.60
CA TYR A 218 -12.11 13.13 -20.81
C TYR A 218 -11.77 11.79 -21.49
N LEU A 219 -12.31 10.69 -20.97
CA LEU A 219 -12.04 9.35 -21.53
C LEU A 219 -12.66 9.16 -22.91
N THR A 220 -13.84 9.74 -23.16
CA THR A 220 -14.48 9.75 -24.49
C THR A 220 -13.58 10.38 -25.53
N GLU A 221 -13.05 11.57 -25.24
CA GLU A 221 -12.14 12.27 -26.15
C GLU A 221 -10.79 11.53 -26.31
N ARG A 222 -10.28 10.93 -25.22
CA ARG A 222 -9.04 10.14 -25.25
C ARG A 222 -9.17 8.90 -26.15
N ILE A 223 -10.29 8.18 -26.04
CA ILE A 223 -10.61 7.01 -26.88
C ILE A 223 -10.68 7.42 -28.35
N ARG A 224 -11.44 8.47 -28.67
CA ARG A 224 -11.59 8.99 -30.05
C ARG A 224 -10.23 9.29 -30.67
N ARG A 225 -9.38 10.06 -29.99
CA ARG A 225 -8.04 10.42 -30.48
C ARG A 225 -7.15 9.20 -30.70
N LEU A 226 -7.21 8.22 -29.81
CA LEU A 226 -6.40 7.00 -29.92
C LEU A 226 -6.83 6.15 -31.13
N GLN A 227 -8.14 6.01 -31.35
CA GLN A 227 -8.70 5.31 -32.51
C GLN A 227 -8.34 6.00 -33.83
N GLU A 228 -8.49 7.32 -33.92
CA GLU A 228 -8.12 8.09 -35.10
C GLU A 228 -6.63 7.95 -35.45
N ARG A 229 -5.77 7.99 -34.44
CA ARG A 229 -4.33 7.79 -34.61
C ARG A 229 -4.02 6.39 -35.13
N TYR A 230 -4.68 5.36 -34.59
CA TYR A 230 -4.49 3.99 -35.01
C TYR A 230 -4.95 3.76 -36.45
N ASN A 231 -6.13 4.25 -36.81
CA ASN A 231 -6.68 4.11 -38.16
C ASN A 231 -5.79 4.80 -39.21
N LYS A 232 -5.24 5.98 -38.90
CA LYS A 232 -4.29 6.66 -39.79
C LYS A 232 -2.99 5.88 -39.99
N LEU A 233 -2.48 5.22 -38.94
CA LEU A 233 -1.27 4.40 -39.05
C LEU A 233 -1.52 3.12 -39.86
N ALA A 234 -2.67 2.49 -39.69
CA ALA A 234 -3.05 1.28 -40.42
C ALA A 234 -3.28 1.52 -41.92
N LEU A 235 -3.70 2.73 -42.32
CA LEU A 235 -3.88 3.13 -43.72
C LEU A 235 -2.55 3.45 -44.45
N ASN A 236 -1.46 3.62 -43.71
CA ASN A 236 -0.14 4.00 -44.23
C ASN A 236 0.87 2.82 -44.22
N THR A 237 0.40 1.61 -43.91
CA THR A 237 1.15 0.34 -43.92
C THR A 237 0.49 -0.62 -44.88
#